data_AF-A0AAU7Q8Z0-F1
#
_entry.id   AF-A0AAU7Q8Z0-F1
#
_cell.length_a   1.000
_cell.length_b   1.000
_cell.length_c   1.000
_cell.angle_alpha   90.00
_cell.angle_beta   90.00
_cell.angle_gamma   90.00
#
_symmetry.space_group_name_H-M   'P 1'
#
loop_
_entity.id
_entity.type
_entity.pdbx_description
1 polymer ?
#
loop_
_entity_poly.entity_id
_entity_poly.type
_entity_poly.pdbx_seq_one_letter_code
_entity_poly.pdbx_strand_id
1 'polypeptide(L)'
;MAQNTTSLTVNGLYHDGIRIGFRAAPDLFLWDGDFFPVQIDYRFPTESWIDEDRSQLSITLNGTFLRSLPVNKRGLVESAWHKLGGDTRQESYSLQLSPYLIYGDNQLEFYFSLQPKPNAPCSLLTSNNIKSRIDPDSYIDLSKTHHFTLLPNLSYYVGAAFPFSRLADFSETVMLLPAKPEAGEIAALLAMAARAGNSTGIPLNHVEVRLGLQQGDDALLANKDILVFSSLKQTALIGDVLASSPFEMRNGLLSVKEETLTDKLRGYFSGNFFRQGVEADRYLASTDAWRGFLSFASPWSRNRVVVMATATDSDQLTMLNADLQSLTINAGIRGDIAVINSENGVKSFVVGAQFPRGEMPWYMMIIWYASQHIIFLSLCGLFFAIVIGSSVYVLLSRHAAKRLANSANK
;
A
#
# COMPACT_ATOMS: atom_id res chain seq x y z
N MET A 1 -2.66 -14.53 17.25
CA MET A 1 -2.20 -14.61 15.83
C MET A 1 -2.33 -15.97 15.13
N ALA A 2 -2.56 -17.10 15.82
CA ALA A 2 -2.72 -18.40 15.17
C ALA A 2 -3.82 -19.23 15.84
N GLN A 3 -4.58 -20.02 15.07
CA GLN A 3 -5.62 -20.92 15.59
C GLN A 3 -5.05 -22.24 16.12
N ASN A 4 -3.81 -22.59 15.76
CA ASN A 4 -3.13 -23.78 16.26
C ASN A 4 -1.91 -23.38 17.11
N THR A 5 -1.90 -23.76 18.38
CA THR A 5 -0.83 -23.39 19.32
C THR A 5 0.47 -24.14 19.05
N THR A 6 0.43 -25.31 18.40
CA THR A 6 1.65 -26.05 18.04
C THR A 6 2.46 -25.37 16.96
N SER A 7 1.84 -24.54 16.09
CA SER A 7 2.57 -23.82 15.04
C SER A 7 3.35 -22.60 15.56
N LEU A 8 3.18 -22.25 16.85
CA LEU A 8 3.90 -21.14 17.50
C LEU A 8 5.07 -21.61 18.37
N THR A 9 5.44 -22.89 18.28
CA THR A 9 6.55 -23.48 19.04
C THR A 9 7.54 -24.13 18.08
N VAL A 10 8.82 -23.88 18.28
CA VAL A 10 9.93 -24.53 17.57
C VAL A 10 10.76 -25.36 18.54
N ASN A 11 11.31 -26.47 18.04
CA ASN A 11 12.09 -27.39 18.84
C ASN A 11 13.54 -27.46 18.34
N GLY A 12 14.49 -27.60 19.27
CA GLY A 12 15.91 -27.75 18.98
C GLY A 12 16.68 -26.42 18.90
N LEU A 13 18.01 -26.54 18.73
CA LEU A 13 18.90 -25.39 18.53
C LEU A 13 18.86 -24.86 17.10
N TYR A 14 18.70 -25.75 16.13
CA TYR A 14 18.54 -25.44 14.72
C TYR A 14 17.12 -25.80 14.30
N HIS A 15 16.35 -24.80 13.89
CA HIS A 15 14.96 -24.95 13.48
C HIS A 15 14.64 -23.93 12.39
N ASP A 16 13.54 -24.13 11.67
CA ASP A 16 13.02 -23.11 10.76
C ASP A 16 12.32 -21.98 11.54
N GLY A 17 12.18 -20.81 10.92
CA GLY A 17 11.43 -19.70 11.50
C GLY A 17 9.94 -20.02 11.65
N ILE A 18 9.31 -19.51 12.72
CA ILE A 18 7.85 -19.51 12.86
C ILE A 18 7.30 -18.45 11.92
N ARG A 19 6.59 -18.88 10.87
CA ARG A 19 6.02 -18.00 9.85
C ARG A 19 4.52 -17.87 10.04
N ILE A 20 4.04 -16.65 10.20
CA ILE A 20 2.64 -16.31 10.36
C ILE A 20 2.23 -15.40 9.21
N GLY A 21 1.41 -15.93 8.32
CA GLY A 21 0.76 -15.14 7.26
C GLY A 21 -0.43 -14.37 7.81
N PHE A 22 -0.57 -13.10 7.44
CA PHE A 22 -1.76 -12.31 7.71
C PHE A 22 -2.07 -11.37 6.55
N ARG A 23 -3.36 -11.09 6.37
CA ARG A 23 -3.84 -10.16 5.35
C ARG A 23 -4.28 -8.87 6.01
N ALA A 24 -4.01 -7.75 5.37
CA ALA A 24 -4.41 -6.43 5.82
C ALA A 24 -5.03 -5.68 4.65
N ALA A 25 -6.03 -4.84 4.94
CA ALA A 25 -6.60 -3.98 3.91
C ALA A 25 -5.52 -2.96 3.47
N PRO A 26 -5.30 -2.76 2.15
CA PRO A 26 -4.28 -1.80 1.71
C PRO A 26 -4.65 -0.32 1.97
N ASP A 27 -5.90 -0.06 2.35
CA ASP A 27 -6.45 1.27 2.60
C ASP A 27 -6.43 1.67 4.09
N LEU A 28 -5.67 0.96 4.94
CA LEU A 28 -5.51 1.35 6.35
C LEU A 28 -4.67 2.62 6.45
N PHE A 29 -5.34 3.74 6.72
CA PHE A 29 -4.74 5.06 6.92
C PHE A 29 -4.28 5.24 8.37
N LEU A 30 -3.08 5.80 8.50
CA LEU A 30 -2.47 6.32 9.72
C LEU A 30 -1.78 7.65 9.39
N TRP A 31 -1.68 8.56 10.37
CA TRP A 31 -0.90 9.78 10.18
C TRP A 31 0.59 9.48 10.18
N ASP A 32 1.36 10.35 9.53
CA ASP A 32 2.82 10.28 9.57
C ASP A 32 3.31 10.38 11.03
N GLY A 33 4.05 9.36 11.46
CA GLY A 33 4.55 9.23 12.83
C GLY A 33 3.74 8.30 13.73
N ASP A 34 2.57 7.83 13.27
CA ASP A 34 1.84 6.74 13.93
C ASP A 34 2.37 5.36 13.49
N PHE A 35 2.14 4.35 14.32
CA PHE A 35 2.61 2.98 14.11
C PHE A 35 1.52 1.98 14.50
N PHE A 36 1.52 0.81 13.87
CA PHE A 36 0.73 -0.31 14.36
C PHE A 36 1.42 -0.93 15.58
N PRO A 37 0.79 -0.95 16.75
CA PRO A 37 1.33 -1.66 17.90
C PRO A 37 1.26 -3.17 17.66
N VAL A 38 2.37 -3.85 17.89
CA VAL A 38 2.46 -5.30 17.86
C VAL A 38 2.95 -5.79 19.19
N GLN A 39 2.06 -6.46 19.92
CA GLN A 39 2.38 -7.07 21.18
C GLN A 39 2.87 -8.49 20.94
N ILE A 40 4.11 -8.75 21.33
CA ILE A 40 4.78 -10.03 21.13
C ILE A 40 5.19 -10.55 22.49
N ASP A 41 4.53 -11.63 22.90
CA ASP A 41 4.90 -12.37 24.08
C ASP A 41 5.64 -13.64 23.64
N TYR A 42 6.81 -13.89 24.21
CA TYR A 42 7.72 -14.95 23.75
C TYR A 42 8.48 -15.55 24.92
N ARG A 43 8.91 -16.81 24.75
CA ARG A 43 9.68 -17.54 25.76
C ARG A 43 10.84 -18.29 25.15
N PHE A 44 12.01 -18.05 25.74
CA PHE A 44 13.25 -18.80 25.52
C PHE A 44 13.37 -19.96 26.52
N PRO A 45 14.11 -21.04 26.19
CA PRO A 45 14.50 -22.07 27.15
C PRO A 45 15.19 -21.48 28.38
N THR A 46 14.87 -21.98 29.57
CA THR A 46 15.39 -21.51 30.87
C THR A 46 16.63 -22.28 31.34
N GLU A 47 17.31 -22.97 30.43
CA GLU A 47 18.39 -23.90 30.76
C GLU A 47 19.74 -23.20 30.92
N SER A 48 20.58 -23.66 31.85
CA SER A 48 21.85 -23.00 32.17
C SER A 48 22.91 -23.04 31.05
N TRP A 49 22.73 -23.92 30.05
CA TRP A 49 23.61 -24.04 28.90
C TRP A 49 23.42 -22.93 27.86
N ILE A 50 22.32 -22.18 27.90
CA ILE A 50 22.06 -21.07 26.97
C ILE A 50 22.93 -19.87 27.33
N ASP A 51 23.52 -19.25 26.31
CA ASP A 51 24.18 -17.96 26.41
C ASP A 51 23.13 -16.87 26.21
N GLU A 52 22.57 -16.37 27.31
CA GLU A 52 21.48 -15.38 27.30
C GLU A 52 21.90 -14.03 26.71
N ASP A 53 23.20 -13.71 26.71
CA ASP A 53 23.74 -12.46 26.16
C ASP A 53 23.85 -12.51 24.63
N ARG A 54 24.13 -13.70 24.07
CA ARG A 54 24.25 -13.93 22.62
C ARG A 54 23.01 -14.52 21.97
N SER A 55 22.07 -15.03 22.75
CA SER A 55 20.81 -15.56 22.22
C SER A 55 19.78 -14.45 21.99
N GLN A 56 19.04 -14.54 20.88
CA GLN A 56 18.07 -13.50 20.50
C GLN A 56 16.94 -14.02 19.62
N LEU A 57 15.84 -13.31 19.60
CA LEU A 57 14.66 -13.56 18.77
C LEU A 57 14.68 -12.54 17.64
N SER A 58 14.99 -12.99 16.43
CA SER A 58 14.95 -12.17 15.22
C SER A 58 13.53 -12.12 14.67
N ILE A 59 13.06 -10.91 14.37
CA ILE A 59 11.74 -10.65 13.79
C ILE A 59 11.91 -10.02 12.42
N THR A 60 11.28 -10.61 11.41
CA THR A 60 11.25 -10.10 10.04
C THR A 60 9.81 -10.02 9.54
N LEU A 61 9.52 -9.06 8.66
CA LEU A 61 8.23 -8.90 7.99
C LEU A 61 8.49 -8.78 6.49
N ASN A 62 7.90 -9.68 5.70
CA ASN A 62 8.08 -9.70 4.24
C ASN A 62 9.57 -9.69 3.83
N GLY A 63 10.41 -10.43 4.57
CA GLY A 63 11.86 -10.49 4.36
C GLY A 63 12.65 -9.26 4.86
N THR A 64 11.97 -8.21 5.33
CA THR A 64 12.62 -7.03 5.91
C THR A 64 12.88 -7.26 7.40
N PHE A 65 14.13 -7.09 7.83
CA PHE A 65 14.48 -7.19 9.24
C PHE A 65 13.89 -6.03 10.04
N LEU A 66 13.21 -6.35 11.13
CA LEU A 66 12.59 -5.35 12.01
C LEU A 66 13.41 -5.14 13.27
N ARG A 67 13.66 -6.21 14.02
CA ARG A 67 14.35 -6.14 15.32
C ARG A 67 14.82 -7.51 15.80
N SER A 68 15.86 -7.51 16.64
CA SER A 68 16.24 -8.63 17.48
C SER A 68 15.90 -8.36 18.93
N LEU A 69 15.14 -9.25 19.58
CA LEU A 69 14.78 -9.16 20.98
C LEU A 69 15.71 -10.04 21.84
N PRO A 70 16.27 -9.52 22.94
CA PRO A 70 17.18 -10.28 23.81
C PRO A 70 16.42 -11.26 24.72
N VAL A 71 17.13 -12.23 25.29
CA VAL A 71 16.57 -13.11 26.34
C VAL A 71 16.23 -12.33 27.61
N ASN A 72 17.11 -11.39 28.00
CA ASN A 72 16.99 -10.61 29.23
C ASN A 72 16.79 -9.12 28.93
N LYS A 73 16.08 -8.43 29.83
CA LYS A 73 15.92 -6.98 29.83
C LYS A 73 17.27 -6.28 29.86
N ARG A 74 17.43 -5.29 28.98
CA ARG A 74 18.64 -4.47 28.88
C ARG A 74 18.37 -3.11 29.54
N GLY A 75 19.12 -2.81 30.58
CA GLY A 75 19.07 -1.54 31.31
C GLY A 75 20.06 -1.55 32.49
N LEU A 76 20.45 -0.38 33.00
CA LEU A 76 21.47 -0.29 34.07
C LEU A 76 20.97 -0.93 35.37
N VAL A 77 19.70 -0.72 35.71
CA VAL A 77 19.06 -1.27 36.91
C VAL A 77 18.82 -2.77 36.75
N GLU A 78 18.31 -3.20 35.60
CA GLU A 78 18.03 -4.59 35.28
C GLU A 78 19.32 -5.41 35.20
N SER A 79 20.38 -4.87 34.61
CA SER A 79 21.69 -5.55 34.58
C SER A 79 22.28 -5.71 35.98
N ALA A 80 22.08 -4.73 36.87
CA ALA A 80 22.48 -4.83 38.27
C ALA A 80 21.63 -5.86 39.03
N TRP A 81 20.30 -5.86 38.82
CA TRP A 81 19.38 -6.83 39.42
C TRP A 81 19.67 -8.26 38.98
N HIS A 82 19.98 -8.47 37.69
CA HIS A 82 20.38 -9.76 37.15
C HIS A 82 21.68 -10.27 37.79
N LYS A 83 22.67 -9.39 37.98
CA LYS A 83 23.92 -9.74 38.69
C LYS A 83 23.71 -10.11 40.16
N LEU A 84 22.62 -9.62 40.77
CA LEU A 84 22.22 -9.96 42.13
C LEU A 84 21.33 -11.23 42.19
N GLY A 85 21.12 -11.92 41.07
CA GLY A 85 20.34 -13.16 40.99
C GLY A 85 18.83 -12.95 40.81
N GLY A 86 18.40 -11.73 40.49
CA GLY A 86 17.01 -11.43 40.17
C GLY A 86 16.62 -11.84 38.75
N ASP A 87 15.37 -12.27 38.57
CA ASP A 87 14.82 -12.59 37.25
C ASP A 87 14.63 -11.30 36.42
N THR A 88 15.27 -11.24 35.25
CA THR A 88 15.16 -10.13 34.30
C THR A 88 14.75 -10.59 32.91
N ARG A 89 14.16 -11.78 32.76
CA ARG A 89 13.72 -12.27 31.45
C ARG A 89 12.79 -11.27 30.78
N GLN A 90 13.05 -11.01 29.50
CA GLN A 90 12.15 -10.27 28.65
C GLN A 90 11.23 -11.28 27.99
N GLU A 91 9.97 -11.36 28.44
CA GLU A 91 8.99 -12.27 27.86
C GLU A 91 7.91 -11.56 27.04
N SER A 92 7.96 -10.23 26.98
CA SER A 92 6.91 -9.40 26.41
C SER A 92 7.51 -8.15 25.78
N TYR A 93 7.16 -7.81 24.54
CA TYR A 93 7.67 -6.62 23.85
C TYR A 93 6.62 -6.01 22.94
N SER A 94 6.50 -4.68 22.99
CA SER A 94 5.66 -3.91 22.06
C SER A 94 6.52 -3.35 20.94
N LEU A 95 6.35 -3.92 19.74
CA LEU A 95 6.99 -3.48 18.51
C LEU A 95 6.10 -2.45 17.80
N GLN A 96 6.70 -1.39 17.27
CA GLN A 96 6.03 -0.39 16.45
C GLN A 96 6.27 -0.69 14.97
N LEU A 97 5.24 -1.17 14.26
CA LEU A 97 5.32 -1.41 12.83
C LEU A 97 4.94 -0.16 12.04
N SER A 98 5.80 0.24 11.11
CA SER A 98 5.52 1.36 10.23
C SER A 98 4.48 1.00 9.16
N PRO A 99 3.57 1.92 8.80
CA PRO A 99 2.48 1.63 7.86
C PRO A 99 2.94 1.12 6.49
N TYR A 100 4.03 1.68 5.96
CA TYR A 100 4.57 1.35 4.64
C TYR A 100 5.10 -0.09 4.50
N LEU A 101 5.23 -0.84 5.61
CA LEU A 101 5.67 -2.24 5.60
C LEU A 101 4.53 -3.24 5.44
N ILE A 102 3.28 -2.80 5.66
CA ILE A 102 2.10 -3.65 5.54
C ILE A 102 1.54 -3.57 4.12
N TYR A 103 1.46 -4.73 3.48
CA TYR A 103 0.88 -4.95 2.16
C TYR A 103 -0.46 -5.71 2.27
N GLY A 104 -1.07 -6.06 1.13
CA GLY A 104 -2.28 -6.89 1.10
C GLY A 104 -2.09 -8.27 1.73
N ASP A 105 -0.95 -8.89 1.42
CA ASP A 105 -0.52 -10.18 1.93
C ASP A 105 0.83 -10.01 2.64
N ASN A 106 0.92 -10.46 3.89
CA ASN A 106 2.08 -10.25 4.74
C ASN A 106 2.49 -11.55 5.42
N GLN A 107 3.79 -11.72 5.61
CA GLN A 107 4.35 -12.81 6.39
C GLN A 107 5.28 -12.25 7.47
N LEU A 108 4.90 -12.46 8.72
CA LEU A 108 5.73 -12.21 9.88
C LEU A 108 6.51 -13.49 10.20
N GLU A 109 7.83 -13.38 10.36
CA GLU A 109 8.70 -14.52 10.68
C GLU A 109 9.49 -14.25 11.97
N PHE A 110 9.45 -15.24 12.85
CA PHE A 110 10.13 -15.25 14.14
C PHE A 110 11.19 -16.34 14.16
N TYR A 111 12.43 -15.98 14.41
CA TYR A 111 13.54 -16.92 14.46
C TYR A 111 14.31 -16.79 15.77
N PHE A 112 14.28 -17.84 16.60
CA PHE A 112 15.06 -17.92 17.83
C PHE A 112 16.50 -18.36 17.52
N SER A 113 17.43 -17.40 17.49
CA SER A 113 18.86 -17.69 17.40
C SER A 113 19.39 -18.03 18.78
N LEU A 114 19.37 -19.32 19.13
CA LEU A 114 19.90 -19.83 20.39
C LEU A 114 21.41 -20.06 20.27
N GLN A 115 22.19 -19.44 21.16
CA GLN A 115 23.64 -19.64 21.23
C GLN A 115 23.98 -20.45 22.49
N PRO A 116 24.56 -21.64 22.36
CA PRO A 116 25.03 -22.40 23.51
C PRO A 116 26.32 -21.80 24.09
N LYS A 117 26.52 -21.95 25.39
CA LYS A 117 27.80 -21.65 26.05
C LYS A 117 28.91 -22.61 25.56
N PRO A 118 30.19 -22.21 25.62
CA PRO A 118 31.30 -23.07 25.15
C PRO A 118 31.40 -24.44 25.83
N ASN A 119 30.87 -24.58 27.05
CA ASN A 119 30.86 -25.82 27.83
C ASN A 119 29.56 -26.63 27.72
N ALA A 120 28.66 -26.26 26.80
CA ALA A 120 27.38 -26.94 26.63
C ALA A 120 27.57 -28.37 26.06
N PRO A 121 26.77 -29.36 26.50
CA PRO A 121 26.85 -30.73 25.99
C PRO A 121 26.57 -30.83 24.47
N CYS A 122 27.37 -31.62 23.75
CA CYS A 122 27.16 -31.88 22.32
C CYS A 122 25.82 -32.58 22.03
N SER A 123 25.24 -33.29 22.99
CA SER A 123 23.93 -33.93 22.86
C SER A 123 22.79 -32.94 22.61
N LEU A 124 22.96 -31.66 22.97
CA LEU A 124 21.98 -30.60 22.71
C LEU A 124 21.75 -30.34 21.23
N LEU A 125 22.76 -30.57 20.37
CA LEU A 125 22.65 -30.36 18.92
C LEU A 125 21.59 -31.26 18.27
N THR A 126 21.24 -32.37 18.92
CA THR A 126 20.25 -33.35 18.43
C THR A 126 19.01 -33.44 19.34
N SER A 127 18.92 -32.58 20.36
CA SER A 127 17.83 -32.62 21.33
C SER A 127 16.58 -31.92 20.81
N ASN A 128 15.47 -32.67 20.76
CA ASN A 128 14.14 -32.12 20.44
C ASN A 128 13.39 -31.60 21.68
N ASN A 129 14.01 -31.66 22.87
CA ASN A 129 13.39 -31.21 24.12
C ASN A 129 13.59 -29.71 24.40
N ILE A 130 14.38 -29.02 23.56
CA ILE A 130 14.59 -27.58 23.64
C ILE A 130 13.40 -26.92 22.97
N LYS A 131 12.63 -26.09 23.68
CA LYS A 131 11.43 -25.44 23.13
C LYS A 131 11.54 -23.92 23.24
N SER A 132 11.33 -23.24 22.11
CA SER A 132 11.12 -21.79 22.07
C SER A 132 9.73 -21.52 21.52
N ARG A 133 9.01 -20.55 22.08
CA ARG A 133 7.63 -20.28 21.67
C ARG A 133 7.27 -18.82 21.63
N ILE A 134 6.34 -18.48 20.73
CA ILE A 134 5.56 -17.26 20.76
C ILE A 134 4.23 -17.57 21.45
N ASP A 135 3.81 -16.71 22.38
CA ASP A 135 2.55 -16.89 23.09
C ASP A 135 1.36 -16.61 22.15
N PRO A 136 0.32 -17.47 22.14
CA PRO A 136 -0.88 -17.26 21.32
C PRO A 136 -1.57 -15.92 21.51
N ASP A 137 -1.43 -15.31 22.70
CA ASP A 137 -2.01 -14.03 23.07
C ASP A 137 -1.34 -12.83 22.38
N SER A 138 -0.22 -13.05 21.67
CA SER A 138 0.41 -12.03 20.82
C SER A 138 -0.54 -11.54 19.72
N TYR A 139 -0.59 -10.22 19.51
CA TYR A 139 -1.51 -9.55 18.58
C TYR A 139 -0.87 -8.35 17.84
N ILE A 140 -1.42 -8.04 16.66
CA ILE A 140 -1.22 -6.76 15.96
C ILE A 140 -2.51 -5.98 16.13
N ASP A 141 -2.43 -4.73 16.58
CA ASP A 141 -3.58 -3.85 16.72
C ASP A 141 -3.72 -2.93 15.50
N LEU A 142 -4.75 -3.18 14.69
CA LEU A 142 -5.15 -2.34 13.55
C LEU A 142 -6.41 -1.51 13.85
N SER A 143 -6.93 -1.55 15.08
CA SER A 143 -8.24 -0.98 15.44
C SER A 143 -8.30 0.55 15.37
N LYS A 144 -7.16 1.22 15.51
CA LYS A 144 -7.05 2.69 15.50
C LYS A 144 -6.85 3.28 14.10
N THR A 145 -6.94 2.45 13.08
CA THR A 145 -6.81 2.86 11.68
C THR A 145 -8.14 3.32 11.11
N HIS A 146 -8.07 4.05 10.00
CA HIS A 146 -9.25 4.38 9.20
C HIS A 146 -9.11 3.77 7.81
N HIS A 147 -10.20 3.28 7.23
CA HIS A 147 -10.20 2.83 5.84
C HIS A 147 -10.24 4.05 4.92
N PHE A 148 -9.10 4.58 4.51
CA PHE A 148 -9.00 5.73 3.62
C PHE A 148 -7.73 5.66 2.77
N THR A 149 -7.87 5.90 1.47
CA THR A 149 -6.72 5.93 0.57
C THR A 149 -6.95 6.78 -0.67
N LEU A 150 -5.90 6.94 -1.47
CA LEU A 150 -5.92 7.58 -2.78
C LEU A 150 -5.90 6.52 -3.88
N LEU A 151 -6.82 6.64 -4.85
CA LEU A 151 -6.86 5.82 -6.06
C LEU A 151 -6.73 6.70 -7.29
N PRO A 152 -6.18 6.23 -8.42
CA PRO A 152 -5.68 4.87 -8.66
C PRO A 152 -4.36 4.56 -7.94
N ASN A 153 -4.18 3.29 -7.57
CA ASN A 153 -2.90 2.78 -7.09
C ASN A 153 -2.77 1.28 -7.40
N LEU A 154 -1.91 0.95 -8.35
CA LEU A 154 -1.71 -0.41 -8.86
C LEU A 154 -1.07 -1.34 -7.83
N SER A 155 -0.31 -0.83 -6.85
CA SER A 155 0.27 -1.70 -5.82
C SER A 155 -0.81 -2.35 -4.95
N TYR A 156 -1.93 -1.66 -4.74
CA TYR A 156 -3.09 -2.20 -4.04
C TYR A 156 -3.81 -3.28 -4.84
N TYR A 157 -3.88 -3.10 -6.16
CA TYR A 157 -4.48 -4.09 -7.06
C TYR A 157 -3.64 -5.37 -7.13
N VAL A 158 -2.34 -5.27 -7.41
CA VAL A 158 -1.52 -6.49 -7.55
C VAL A 158 -1.25 -7.17 -6.20
N GLY A 159 -1.23 -6.40 -5.11
CA GLY A 159 -0.98 -6.91 -3.76
C GLY A 159 -2.20 -7.53 -3.09
N ALA A 160 -3.41 -7.00 -3.33
CA ALA A 160 -4.61 -7.43 -2.60
C ALA A 160 -5.89 -7.50 -3.45
N ALA A 161 -5.81 -7.30 -4.76
CA ALA A 161 -6.95 -7.06 -5.65
C ALA A 161 -7.85 -5.88 -5.20
N PHE A 162 -7.32 -4.93 -4.44
CA PHE A 162 -8.06 -3.75 -4.00
C PHE A 162 -8.11 -2.71 -5.14
N PRO A 163 -9.23 -1.98 -5.35
CA PRO A 163 -10.43 -1.90 -4.51
C PRO A 163 -11.48 -3.00 -4.69
N PHE A 164 -11.31 -3.90 -5.64
CA PHE A 164 -12.31 -4.91 -6.00
C PHE A 164 -12.55 -5.91 -4.87
N SER A 165 -11.51 -6.22 -4.10
CA SER A 165 -11.55 -7.08 -2.92
C SER A 165 -12.16 -6.46 -1.67
N ARG A 166 -12.61 -5.19 -1.71
CA ARG A 166 -13.33 -4.56 -0.58
C ARG A 166 -14.56 -5.39 -0.19
N LEU A 167 -15.28 -5.91 -1.18
CA LEU A 167 -16.28 -6.96 -1.00
C LEU A 167 -15.66 -8.25 -1.51
N ALA A 168 -15.49 -9.23 -0.62
CA ALA A 168 -14.75 -10.46 -0.93
C ALA A 168 -15.37 -11.26 -2.08
N ASP A 169 -16.66 -11.06 -2.37
CA ASP A 169 -17.42 -11.72 -3.43
C ASP A 169 -17.42 -10.99 -4.78
N PHE A 170 -16.76 -9.82 -4.86
CA PHE A 170 -16.66 -8.97 -6.05
C PHE A 170 -18.01 -8.45 -6.60
N SER A 171 -19.04 -8.37 -5.76
CA SER A 171 -20.39 -7.92 -6.15
C SER A 171 -20.46 -6.51 -6.76
N GLU A 172 -19.52 -5.61 -6.41
CA GLU A 172 -19.40 -4.27 -6.99
C GLU A 172 -18.40 -4.18 -8.16
N THR A 173 -18.06 -5.32 -8.78
CA THR A 173 -17.08 -5.38 -9.86
C THR A 173 -17.69 -5.85 -11.18
N VAL A 174 -17.26 -5.24 -12.28
CA VAL A 174 -17.44 -5.78 -13.64
C VAL A 174 -16.07 -6.16 -14.20
N MET A 175 -15.93 -7.39 -14.70
CA MET A 175 -14.82 -7.81 -15.54
C MET A 175 -15.21 -7.69 -17.00
N LEU A 176 -14.49 -6.86 -17.74
CA LEU A 176 -14.79 -6.49 -19.12
C LEU A 176 -13.72 -7.06 -20.05
N LEU A 177 -14.18 -7.82 -21.04
CA LEU A 177 -13.40 -8.35 -22.15
C LEU A 177 -13.84 -7.68 -23.45
N PRO A 178 -13.05 -7.76 -24.54
CA PRO A 178 -13.51 -7.43 -25.88
C PRO A 178 -14.74 -8.25 -26.29
N ALA A 179 -15.51 -7.74 -27.25
CA ALA A 179 -16.69 -8.47 -27.78
C ALA A 179 -16.30 -9.83 -28.40
N LYS A 180 -15.08 -9.93 -28.93
CA LYS A 180 -14.47 -11.17 -29.44
C LYS A 180 -13.10 -11.34 -28.75
N PRO A 181 -13.07 -11.93 -27.55
CA PRO A 181 -11.84 -12.03 -26.79
C PRO A 181 -10.89 -13.07 -27.39
N GLU A 182 -9.61 -12.76 -27.39
CA GLU A 182 -8.53 -13.69 -27.72
C GLU A 182 -8.18 -14.57 -26.51
N ALA A 183 -7.48 -15.69 -26.76
CA ALA A 183 -7.16 -16.65 -25.71
C ALA A 183 -6.35 -16.03 -24.55
N GLY A 184 -5.46 -15.07 -24.84
CA GLY A 184 -4.67 -14.39 -23.83
C GLY A 184 -5.48 -13.47 -22.92
N GLU A 185 -6.55 -12.86 -23.45
CA GLU A 185 -7.45 -11.99 -22.69
C GLU A 185 -8.28 -12.81 -21.69
N ILE A 186 -8.78 -13.97 -22.14
CA ILE A 186 -9.46 -14.94 -21.27
C ILE A 186 -8.50 -15.50 -20.22
N ALA A 187 -7.28 -15.87 -20.62
CA ALA A 187 -6.27 -16.40 -19.71
C ALA A 187 -5.88 -15.38 -18.63
N ALA A 188 -5.71 -14.11 -18.99
CA ALA A 188 -5.42 -13.03 -18.05
C ALA A 188 -6.57 -12.80 -17.07
N LEU A 189 -7.83 -12.80 -17.54
CA LEU A 189 -9.00 -12.71 -16.68
C LEU A 189 -9.01 -13.83 -15.64
N LEU A 190 -8.88 -15.08 -16.10
CA LEU A 190 -8.90 -16.25 -15.21
C LEU A 190 -7.75 -16.24 -14.21
N ALA A 191 -6.55 -15.84 -14.64
CA ALA A 191 -5.39 -15.71 -13.77
C ALA A 191 -5.59 -14.63 -12.69
N MET A 192 -6.11 -13.45 -13.06
CA MET A 192 -6.38 -12.39 -12.10
C MET A 192 -7.54 -12.73 -11.17
N ALA A 193 -8.58 -13.43 -11.65
CA ALA A 193 -9.65 -13.95 -10.82
C ALA A 193 -9.15 -14.98 -9.80
N ALA A 194 -8.27 -15.90 -10.22
CA ALA A 194 -7.63 -16.87 -9.32
C ALA A 194 -6.78 -16.17 -8.25
N ARG A 195 -6.00 -15.16 -8.64
CA ARG A 195 -5.21 -14.35 -7.71
C ARG A 195 -6.09 -13.58 -6.72
N ALA A 196 -7.17 -12.97 -7.20
CA ALA A 196 -8.15 -12.29 -6.37
C ALA A 196 -8.79 -13.24 -5.35
N GLY A 197 -9.19 -14.45 -5.77
CA GLY A 197 -9.74 -15.47 -4.87
C GLY A 197 -8.73 -15.95 -3.82
N ASN A 198 -7.46 -16.10 -4.19
CA ASN A 198 -6.38 -16.37 -3.23
C ASN A 198 -6.17 -15.21 -2.23
N SER A 199 -6.37 -13.97 -2.68
CA SER A 199 -6.27 -12.79 -1.82
C SER A 199 -7.43 -12.68 -0.84
N THR A 200 -8.67 -12.95 -1.26
CA THR A 200 -9.85 -12.85 -0.38
C THR A 200 -10.12 -14.11 0.43
N GLY A 201 -9.58 -15.25 -0.01
CA GLY A 201 -9.83 -16.57 0.59
C GLY A 201 -11.18 -17.19 0.17
N ILE A 202 -11.92 -16.55 -0.74
CA ILE A 202 -13.19 -17.06 -1.27
C ILE A 202 -13.27 -16.89 -2.79
N PRO A 203 -14.01 -17.74 -3.52
CA PRO A 203 -14.24 -17.55 -4.94
C PRO A 203 -15.08 -16.31 -5.25
N LEU A 204 -14.86 -15.74 -6.44
CA LEU A 204 -15.57 -14.55 -6.94
C LEU A 204 -16.98 -14.94 -7.40
N ASN A 205 -17.94 -14.91 -6.49
CA ASN A 205 -19.28 -15.46 -6.73
C ASN A 205 -20.30 -14.46 -7.31
N HIS A 206 -20.07 -13.14 -7.15
CA HIS A 206 -21.00 -12.09 -7.60
C HIS A 206 -20.38 -11.13 -8.63
N VAL A 207 -19.22 -11.49 -9.20
CA VAL A 207 -18.60 -10.72 -10.27
C VAL A 207 -19.41 -10.84 -11.56
N GLU A 208 -19.58 -9.73 -12.26
CA GLU A 208 -20.22 -9.72 -13.57
C GLU A 208 -19.16 -9.73 -14.67
N VAL A 209 -19.23 -10.67 -15.60
CA VAL A 209 -18.33 -10.74 -16.76
C VAL A 209 -19.07 -10.26 -18.01
N ARG A 210 -18.50 -9.31 -18.74
CA ARG A 210 -19.07 -8.72 -19.96
C ARG A 210 -18.11 -8.84 -21.15
N LEU A 211 -18.70 -9.03 -22.33
CA LEU A 211 -18.00 -9.07 -23.61
C LEU A 211 -18.41 -7.84 -24.43
N GLY A 212 -17.48 -6.90 -24.57
CA GLY A 212 -17.70 -5.60 -25.20
C GLY A 212 -18.55 -4.66 -24.36
N LEU A 213 -18.63 -3.40 -24.80
CA LEU A 213 -19.54 -2.39 -24.26
C LEU A 213 -20.76 -2.28 -25.16
N GLN A 214 -21.96 -2.30 -24.58
CA GLN A 214 -23.22 -2.12 -25.30
C GLN A 214 -23.82 -0.76 -24.98
N GLN A 215 -24.64 -0.23 -25.91
CA GLN A 215 -25.41 0.97 -25.65
C GLN A 215 -26.38 0.73 -24.48
N GLY A 216 -26.28 1.56 -23.43
CA GLY A 216 -27.10 1.46 -22.21
C GLY A 216 -26.40 0.83 -21.00
N ASP A 217 -25.15 0.37 -21.14
CA ASP A 217 -24.38 -0.17 -20.00
C ASP A 217 -23.97 0.91 -18.98
N ASP A 218 -24.13 2.20 -19.30
CA ASP A 218 -23.71 3.32 -18.44
C ASP A 218 -24.28 3.25 -17.03
N ALA A 219 -25.57 2.92 -16.90
CA ALA A 219 -26.23 2.84 -15.59
C ALA A 219 -25.68 1.69 -14.72
N LEU A 220 -25.26 0.60 -15.36
CA LEU A 220 -24.68 -0.56 -14.68
C LEU A 220 -23.22 -0.28 -14.27
N LEU A 221 -22.46 0.38 -15.14
CA LEU A 221 -21.06 0.72 -14.92
C LEU A 221 -20.86 1.88 -13.92
N ALA A 222 -21.85 2.77 -13.79
CA ALA A 222 -21.78 3.92 -12.88
C ALA A 222 -21.56 3.54 -11.40
N ASN A 223 -22.04 2.36 -10.98
CA ASN A 223 -21.97 1.92 -9.59
C ASN A 223 -20.95 0.82 -9.32
N LYS A 224 -20.11 0.46 -10.31
CA LYS A 224 -19.15 -0.63 -10.19
C LYS A 224 -17.73 -0.20 -10.52
N ASP A 225 -16.77 -0.84 -9.87
CA ASP A 225 -15.36 -0.76 -10.27
C ASP A 225 -15.16 -1.73 -11.45
N ILE A 226 -14.30 -1.36 -12.41
CA ILE A 226 -14.19 -2.07 -13.71
C ILE A 226 -12.79 -2.65 -13.87
N LEU A 227 -12.73 -3.97 -14.10
CA LEU A 227 -11.52 -4.70 -14.46
C LEU A 227 -11.53 -5.03 -15.95
N VAL A 228 -10.66 -4.42 -16.73
CA VAL A 228 -10.61 -4.62 -18.19
C VAL A 228 -9.45 -5.55 -18.54
N PHE A 229 -9.69 -6.52 -19.41
CA PHE A 229 -8.66 -7.45 -19.91
C PHE A 229 -8.66 -7.38 -21.42
N SER A 230 -7.67 -6.70 -22.01
CA SER A 230 -7.67 -6.46 -23.45
C SER A 230 -6.26 -6.21 -23.97
N SER A 231 -5.94 -6.77 -25.14
CA SER A 231 -4.76 -6.37 -25.90
C SER A 231 -4.95 -5.01 -26.58
N LEU A 232 -3.86 -4.29 -26.84
CA LEU A 232 -3.86 -3.00 -27.53
C LEU A 232 -4.40 -3.05 -28.97
N LYS A 233 -4.50 -4.26 -29.55
CA LYS A 233 -5.07 -4.51 -30.88
C LYS A 233 -6.59 -4.34 -30.91
N GLN A 234 -7.28 -4.44 -29.78
CA GLN A 234 -8.73 -4.32 -29.64
C GLN A 234 -9.16 -2.85 -29.56
N THR A 235 -8.90 -2.10 -30.63
CA THR A 235 -9.03 -0.63 -30.66
C THR A 235 -10.43 -0.11 -30.35
N ALA A 236 -11.48 -0.87 -30.68
CA ALA A 236 -12.86 -0.50 -30.39
C ALA A 236 -13.11 -0.37 -28.89
N LEU A 237 -12.79 -1.41 -28.10
CA LEU A 237 -12.98 -1.38 -26.65
C LEU A 237 -12.07 -0.35 -25.98
N ILE A 238 -10.82 -0.26 -26.44
CA ILE A 238 -9.82 0.63 -25.85
C ILE A 238 -10.19 2.09 -26.04
N GLY A 239 -10.70 2.47 -27.22
CA GLY A 239 -11.16 3.82 -27.48
C GLY A 239 -12.23 4.27 -26.49
N ASP A 240 -13.23 3.41 -26.25
CA ASP A 240 -14.32 3.69 -25.33
C ASP A 240 -13.86 3.78 -23.87
N VAL A 241 -13.01 2.83 -23.44
CA VAL A 241 -12.52 2.74 -22.05
C VAL A 241 -11.55 3.89 -21.72
N LEU A 242 -10.67 4.27 -22.66
CA LEU A 242 -9.65 5.31 -22.43
C LEU A 242 -10.15 6.73 -22.68
N ALA A 243 -11.39 6.92 -23.18
CA ALA A 243 -11.93 8.22 -23.58
C ALA A 243 -11.73 9.32 -22.52
N SER A 244 -12.06 9.02 -21.25
CA SER A 244 -11.93 9.95 -20.12
C SER A 244 -10.66 9.74 -19.29
N SER A 245 -9.73 8.91 -19.77
CA SER A 245 -8.48 8.61 -19.06
C SER A 245 -7.34 9.57 -19.45
N PRO A 246 -6.24 9.63 -18.67
CA PRO A 246 -5.00 10.30 -19.07
C PRO A 246 -4.26 9.62 -20.22
N PHE A 247 -4.71 8.46 -20.67
CA PHE A 247 -4.07 7.66 -21.72
C PHE A 247 -4.84 7.75 -23.03
N GLU A 248 -4.15 7.59 -24.14
CA GLU A 248 -4.74 7.56 -25.48
C GLU A 248 -3.99 6.59 -26.40
N MET A 249 -4.64 6.20 -27.49
CA MET A 249 -3.97 5.46 -28.56
C MET A 249 -3.50 6.44 -29.63
N ARG A 250 -2.17 6.54 -29.84
CA ARG A 250 -1.55 7.38 -30.86
C ARG A 250 -0.79 6.49 -31.83
N ASN A 251 -1.19 6.49 -33.11
CA ASN A 251 -0.60 5.65 -34.16
C ASN A 251 -0.56 4.14 -33.83
N GLY A 252 -1.55 3.64 -33.10
CA GLY A 252 -1.61 2.22 -32.69
C GLY A 252 -0.75 1.87 -31.47
N LEU A 253 -0.08 2.85 -30.86
CA LEU A 253 0.67 2.70 -29.62
C LEU A 253 -0.07 3.40 -28.47
N LEU A 254 0.11 2.90 -27.25
CA LEU A 254 -0.36 3.58 -26.06
C LEU A 254 0.52 4.81 -25.79
N SER A 255 -0.09 5.96 -25.54
CA SER A 255 0.57 7.23 -25.25
C SER A 255 -0.14 7.94 -24.11
N VAL A 256 0.52 8.90 -23.49
CA VAL A 256 -0.07 9.75 -22.46
C VAL A 256 -0.57 11.05 -23.10
N LYS A 257 -1.80 11.46 -22.75
CA LYS A 257 -2.36 12.74 -23.22
C LYS A 257 -1.49 13.89 -22.75
N GLU A 258 -1.20 14.82 -23.65
CA GLU A 258 -0.40 15.99 -23.32
C GLU A 258 -1.17 16.92 -22.38
N GLU A 259 -0.61 17.23 -21.22
CA GLU A 259 -1.23 18.15 -20.26
C GLU A 259 -1.12 19.60 -20.75
N THR A 260 -2.27 20.27 -20.86
CA THR A 260 -2.29 21.70 -21.15
C THR A 260 -1.72 22.52 -19.99
N LEU A 261 -1.30 23.76 -20.24
CA LEU A 261 -0.83 24.67 -19.18
C LEU A 261 -1.90 24.86 -18.09
N THR A 262 -3.17 24.88 -18.48
CA THR A 262 -4.31 24.96 -17.54
C THR A 262 -4.44 23.71 -16.67
N ASP A 263 -4.19 22.52 -17.23
CA ASP A 263 -4.24 21.27 -16.47
C ASP A 263 -3.07 21.17 -15.48
N LYS A 264 -1.88 21.62 -15.90
CA LYS A 264 -0.71 21.71 -15.02
C LYS A 264 -0.96 22.67 -13.85
N LEU A 265 -1.46 23.87 -14.11
CA LEU A 265 -1.81 24.84 -13.06
C LEU A 265 -2.87 24.28 -12.10
N ARG A 266 -3.94 23.68 -12.64
CA ARG A 266 -4.96 23.01 -11.82
C ARG A 266 -4.34 21.90 -10.97
N GLY A 267 -3.44 21.11 -11.55
CA GLY A 267 -2.65 20.07 -10.88
C GLY A 267 -1.92 20.62 -9.66
N TYR A 268 -1.14 21.69 -9.83
CA TYR A 268 -0.42 22.36 -8.74
C TYR A 268 -1.33 22.86 -7.62
N PHE A 269 -2.48 23.47 -7.95
CA PHE A 269 -3.45 23.93 -6.94
C PHE A 269 -4.17 22.77 -6.23
N SER A 270 -4.31 21.62 -6.90
CA SER A 270 -4.96 20.41 -6.37
C SER A 270 -4.02 19.47 -5.58
N GLY A 271 -2.77 19.85 -5.36
CA GLY A 271 -1.80 19.03 -4.63
C GLY A 271 -1.09 17.96 -5.47
N ASN A 272 -1.32 17.90 -6.78
CA ASN A 272 -0.74 16.89 -7.67
C ASN A 272 0.63 17.33 -8.21
N PHE A 273 1.64 17.38 -7.33
CA PHE A 273 2.96 17.96 -7.65
C PHE A 273 3.89 17.05 -8.46
N PHE A 274 3.75 15.73 -8.36
CA PHE A 274 4.76 14.75 -8.80
C PHE A 274 4.28 13.87 -9.96
N ARG A 275 3.50 14.42 -10.90
CA ARG A 275 3.10 13.69 -12.11
C ARG A 275 4.29 13.46 -13.04
N GLN A 276 4.35 12.27 -13.62
CA GLN A 276 5.44 11.76 -14.46
C GLN A 276 4.94 11.44 -15.88
N GLY A 277 3.97 12.21 -16.38
CA GLY A 277 3.33 11.93 -17.67
C GLY A 277 4.30 11.94 -18.85
N VAL A 278 5.28 12.85 -18.85
CA VAL A 278 6.28 12.97 -19.94
C VAL A 278 7.27 11.81 -19.91
N GLU A 279 7.72 11.39 -18.73
CA GLU A 279 8.60 10.25 -18.55
C GLU A 279 7.91 8.95 -18.95
N ALA A 280 6.64 8.79 -18.56
CA ALA A 280 5.81 7.64 -18.95
C ALA A 280 5.61 7.58 -20.47
N ASP A 281 5.27 8.70 -21.11
CA ASP A 281 5.07 8.76 -22.57
C ASP A 281 6.35 8.41 -23.34
N ARG A 282 7.49 8.97 -22.92
CA ARG A 282 8.80 8.66 -23.52
C ARG A 282 9.16 7.18 -23.38
N TYR A 283 8.87 6.58 -22.22
CA TYR A 283 9.14 5.17 -21.98
C TYR A 283 8.24 4.26 -22.83
N LEU A 284 6.95 4.58 -22.93
CA LEU A 284 6.01 3.87 -23.80
C LEU A 284 6.41 3.97 -25.27
N ALA A 285 6.81 5.16 -25.73
CA ALA A 285 7.27 5.37 -27.10
C ALA A 285 8.58 4.63 -27.44
N SER A 286 9.39 4.29 -26.43
CA SER A 286 10.64 3.55 -26.61
C SER A 286 10.51 2.04 -26.43
N THR A 287 9.30 1.51 -26.20
CA THR A 287 9.10 0.09 -25.86
C THR A 287 8.17 -0.59 -26.86
N ASP A 288 8.68 -1.59 -27.57
CA ASP A 288 7.92 -2.28 -28.63
C ASP A 288 7.01 -3.41 -28.12
N ALA A 289 7.53 -4.29 -27.26
CA ALA A 289 6.80 -5.43 -26.73
C ALA A 289 6.70 -5.35 -25.20
N TRP A 290 5.50 -5.12 -24.70
CA TRP A 290 5.24 -4.99 -23.27
C TRP A 290 3.83 -5.44 -22.88
N ARG A 291 3.66 -5.61 -21.57
CA ARG A 291 2.42 -5.96 -20.88
C ARG A 291 2.39 -5.26 -19.53
N GLY A 292 1.22 -5.10 -18.95
CA GLY A 292 1.12 -4.50 -17.63
C GLY A 292 -0.27 -4.01 -17.30
N PHE A 293 -0.31 -2.94 -16.51
CA PHE A 293 -1.55 -2.43 -15.95
C PHE A 293 -1.66 -0.92 -16.12
N LEU A 294 -2.88 -0.48 -16.40
CA LEU A 294 -3.29 0.93 -16.33
C LEU A 294 -4.37 1.06 -15.27
N SER A 295 -4.41 2.17 -14.56
CA SER A 295 -5.47 2.46 -13.62
C SER A 295 -5.82 3.95 -13.65
N PHE A 296 -7.12 4.25 -13.61
CA PHE A 296 -7.62 5.62 -13.71
C PHE A 296 -9.05 5.69 -13.18
N ALA A 297 -9.55 6.91 -12.95
CA ALA A 297 -10.95 7.13 -12.57
C ALA A 297 -11.91 6.66 -13.67
N SER A 298 -13.00 6.00 -13.29
CA SER A 298 -13.98 5.47 -14.21
C SER A 298 -14.65 6.58 -15.03
N PRO A 299 -14.76 6.45 -16.36
CA PRO A 299 -15.52 7.38 -17.21
C PRO A 299 -16.99 7.54 -16.76
N TRP A 300 -17.57 6.49 -16.18
CA TRP A 300 -18.97 6.43 -15.77
C TRP A 300 -19.23 6.96 -14.36
N SER A 301 -18.19 7.04 -13.51
CA SER A 301 -18.35 7.48 -12.13
C SER A 301 -17.06 8.00 -11.52
N ARG A 302 -17.14 9.17 -10.89
CA ARG A 302 -15.98 9.85 -10.28
C ARG A 302 -15.42 9.14 -9.05
N ASN A 303 -16.18 8.23 -8.45
CA ASN A 303 -15.79 7.50 -7.23
C ASN A 303 -15.44 6.02 -7.49
N ARG A 304 -15.40 5.60 -8.76
CA ARG A 304 -15.07 4.24 -9.17
C ARG A 304 -13.77 4.24 -9.97
N VAL A 305 -13.06 3.12 -9.92
CA VAL A 305 -11.79 2.96 -10.62
C VAL A 305 -11.94 1.98 -11.79
N VAL A 306 -11.17 2.23 -12.84
CA VAL A 306 -10.87 1.24 -13.87
C VAL A 306 -9.45 0.74 -13.60
N VAL A 307 -9.26 -0.58 -13.60
CA VAL A 307 -7.95 -1.20 -13.75
C VAL A 307 -7.98 -2.03 -15.02
N MET A 308 -7.08 -1.74 -15.94
CA MET A 308 -6.95 -2.43 -17.21
C MET A 308 -5.66 -3.25 -17.21
N ALA A 309 -5.77 -4.57 -17.29
CA ALA A 309 -4.68 -5.46 -17.67
C ALA A 309 -4.55 -5.42 -19.20
N THR A 310 -3.43 -4.90 -19.69
CA THR A 310 -3.20 -4.65 -21.11
C THR A 310 -1.83 -5.12 -21.56
N ALA A 311 -1.70 -5.34 -22.86
CA ALA A 311 -0.46 -5.70 -23.49
C ALA A 311 -0.48 -5.34 -24.98
N THR A 312 0.71 -5.23 -25.55
CA THR A 312 0.93 -4.99 -26.99
C THR A 312 0.21 -6.02 -27.88
N ASP A 313 0.12 -7.27 -27.45
CA ASP A 313 -0.69 -8.33 -28.07
C ASP A 313 -1.23 -9.32 -27.01
N SER A 314 -2.08 -10.26 -27.46
CA SER A 314 -2.66 -11.30 -26.61
C SER A 314 -1.61 -12.27 -26.04
N ASP A 315 -0.54 -12.57 -26.77
CA ASP A 315 0.49 -13.51 -26.31
C ASP A 315 1.25 -12.93 -25.12
N GLN A 316 1.63 -11.65 -25.18
CA GLN A 316 2.20 -10.92 -24.06
C GLN A 316 1.25 -10.90 -22.87
N LEU A 317 -0.06 -10.77 -23.08
CA LEU A 317 -1.02 -10.75 -21.98
C LEU A 317 -1.03 -12.06 -21.16
N THR A 318 -0.77 -13.22 -21.79
CA THR A 318 -0.67 -14.51 -21.10
C THR A 318 0.46 -14.57 -20.08
N MET A 319 1.54 -13.81 -20.31
CA MET A 319 2.73 -13.80 -19.46
C MET A 319 2.52 -13.06 -18.13
N LEU A 320 1.47 -12.24 -18.01
CA LEU A 320 1.18 -11.46 -16.79
C LEU A 320 1.05 -12.34 -15.55
N ASN A 321 0.47 -13.54 -15.68
CA ASN A 321 0.34 -14.45 -14.54
C ASN A 321 1.71 -14.89 -14.00
N ALA A 322 2.64 -15.23 -14.90
CA ALA A 322 4.00 -15.64 -14.54
C ALA A 322 4.78 -14.47 -13.93
N ASP A 323 4.63 -13.27 -14.49
CA ASP A 323 5.28 -12.07 -13.95
C ASP A 323 4.87 -11.77 -12.52
N LEU A 324 3.57 -11.86 -12.22
CA LEU A 324 3.05 -11.57 -10.89
C LEU A 324 3.41 -12.62 -9.83
N GLN A 325 3.98 -13.76 -10.22
CA GLN A 325 4.60 -14.72 -9.30
C GLN A 325 5.99 -14.27 -8.86
N SER A 326 6.65 -13.39 -9.62
CA SER A 326 7.93 -12.79 -9.22
C SER A 326 7.71 -11.71 -8.15
N LEU A 327 8.32 -11.91 -6.98
CA LEU A 327 8.29 -10.94 -5.88
C LEU A 327 8.86 -9.58 -6.31
N THR A 328 9.92 -9.58 -7.14
CA THR A 328 10.57 -8.36 -7.63
C THR A 328 9.66 -7.57 -8.57
N ILE A 329 8.97 -8.25 -9.49
CA ILE A 329 8.05 -7.58 -10.41
C ILE A 329 6.85 -7.04 -9.63
N ASN A 330 6.23 -7.87 -8.79
CA ASN A 330 5.08 -7.49 -7.98
C ASN A 330 5.38 -6.26 -7.09
N ALA A 331 6.53 -6.23 -6.42
CA ALA A 331 6.96 -5.10 -5.59
C ALA A 331 7.27 -3.81 -6.38
N GLY A 332 7.55 -3.92 -7.69
CA GLY A 332 7.83 -2.80 -8.57
C GLY A 332 6.59 -2.22 -9.27
N ILE A 333 5.44 -2.91 -9.22
CA ILE A 333 4.16 -2.39 -9.75
C ILE A 333 3.59 -1.36 -8.77
N ARG A 334 3.53 -0.10 -9.20
CA ARG A 334 3.13 1.06 -8.39
C ARG A 334 2.42 2.10 -9.26
N GLY A 335 1.92 3.15 -8.63
CA GLY A 335 1.34 4.29 -9.34
C GLY A 335 0.09 3.90 -10.12
N ASP A 336 -0.08 4.46 -11.31
CA ASP A 336 -1.29 4.29 -12.12
C ASP A 336 -1.02 3.69 -13.51
N ILE A 337 0.25 3.57 -13.89
CA ILE A 337 0.71 2.76 -15.01
C ILE A 337 1.91 1.93 -14.58
N ALA A 338 1.89 0.64 -14.90
CA ALA A 338 3.01 -0.25 -14.75
C ALA A 338 3.25 -1.00 -16.06
N VAL A 339 4.44 -0.84 -16.61
CA VAL A 339 4.90 -1.46 -17.86
C VAL A 339 5.94 -2.51 -17.52
N ILE A 340 5.67 -3.74 -17.91
CA ILE A 340 6.53 -4.90 -17.70
C ILE A 340 7.11 -5.32 -19.05
N ASN A 341 8.43 -5.42 -19.08
CA ASN A 341 9.20 -5.91 -20.22
C ASN A 341 10.11 -7.05 -19.74
N SER A 342 10.28 -8.06 -20.59
CA SER A 342 11.16 -9.20 -20.34
C SER A 342 12.63 -8.81 -20.14
N GLU A 343 13.10 -7.69 -20.71
CA GLU A 343 14.50 -7.25 -20.60
C GLU A 343 14.76 -6.33 -19.40
N ASN A 344 13.86 -5.37 -19.17
CA ASN A 344 14.05 -4.26 -18.23
C ASN A 344 13.26 -4.42 -16.92
N GLY A 345 12.53 -5.52 -16.76
CA GLY A 345 11.65 -5.76 -15.61
C GLY A 345 10.44 -4.83 -15.64
N VAL A 346 10.11 -4.24 -14.48
CA VAL A 346 8.94 -3.37 -14.33
C VAL A 346 9.34 -1.91 -14.17
N LYS A 347 8.63 -1.03 -14.88
CA LYS A 347 8.67 0.43 -14.72
C LYS A 347 7.28 0.95 -14.43
N SER A 348 7.15 1.75 -13.39
CA SER A 348 5.88 2.28 -12.92
C SER A 348 5.93 3.80 -12.83
N PHE A 349 4.83 4.46 -13.17
CA PHE A 349 4.72 5.92 -13.16
C PHE A 349 3.39 6.36 -12.52
N VAL A 350 3.30 7.65 -12.20
CA VAL A 350 2.08 8.33 -11.76
C VAL A 350 1.74 9.41 -12.77
N VAL A 351 0.66 9.24 -13.53
CA VAL A 351 0.28 10.10 -14.66
C VAL A 351 -0.94 10.95 -14.35
N GLY A 352 -2.02 10.33 -13.91
CA GLY A 352 -3.32 10.94 -13.62
C GLY A 352 -3.44 11.55 -12.22
N ALA A 353 -4.58 12.21 -12.01
CA ALA A 353 -4.97 12.66 -10.67
C ALA A 353 -5.46 11.47 -9.84
N GLN A 354 -5.07 11.43 -8.58
CA GLN A 354 -5.68 10.53 -7.61
C GLN A 354 -6.88 11.19 -6.93
N PHE A 355 -7.87 10.38 -6.56
CA PHE A 355 -9.04 10.78 -5.81
C PHE A 355 -9.12 9.98 -4.48
N PRO A 356 -9.61 10.62 -3.41
CA PRO A 356 -9.78 9.97 -2.12
C PRO A 356 -10.93 8.96 -2.16
N ARG A 357 -10.75 7.82 -1.48
CA ARG A 357 -11.76 6.79 -1.28
C ARG A 357 -11.69 6.24 0.14
N GLY A 358 -12.86 5.98 0.72
CA GLY A 358 -13.00 5.41 2.05
C GLY A 358 -13.69 6.35 3.03
N GLU A 359 -13.58 6.03 4.30
CA GLU A 359 -14.23 6.70 5.42
C GLU A 359 -13.19 7.29 6.36
N MET A 360 -13.22 8.61 6.51
CA MET A 360 -12.37 9.34 7.45
C MET A 360 -13.24 10.34 8.23
N PRO A 361 -13.01 10.54 9.53
CA PRO A 361 -13.70 11.57 10.29
C PRO A 361 -13.56 12.95 9.62
N TRP A 362 -14.66 13.72 9.57
CA TRP A 362 -14.73 14.98 8.83
C TRP A 362 -13.63 15.98 9.22
N TYR A 363 -13.25 16.02 10.50
CA TYR A 363 -12.20 16.94 10.99
C TYR A 363 -10.81 16.53 10.50
N MET A 364 -10.53 15.22 10.40
CA MET A 364 -9.29 14.71 9.81
C MET A 364 -9.24 14.99 8.32
N MET A 365 -10.38 14.88 7.62
CA MET A 365 -10.47 15.20 6.19
C MET A 365 -10.08 16.65 5.90
N ILE A 366 -10.46 17.60 6.77
CA ILE A 366 -10.05 19.02 6.62
C ILE A 366 -8.53 19.15 6.74
N ILE A 367 -7.94 18.51 7.75
CA ILE A 367 -6.49 18.57 7.98
C ILE A 367 -5.74 17.90 6.83
N TRP A 368 -6.21 16.74 6.38
CA TRP A 368 -5.65 16.01 5.25
C TRP A 368 -5.74 16.82 3.95
N TYR A 369 -6.90 17.42 3.67
CA TYR A 369 -7.08 18.26 2.49
C TYR A 369 -6.15 19.47 2.53
N ALA A 370 -6.03 20.12 3.70
CA ALA A 370 -5.10 21.23 3.91
C ALA A 370 -3.63 20.82 3.73
N SER A 371 -3.24 19.61 4.15
CA SER A 371 -1.87 19.10 3.98
C SER A 371 -1.53 18.82 2.52
N GLN A 372 -2.49 18.31 1.73
CA GLN A 372 -2.32 18.09 0.30
C GLN A 372 -2.29 19.40 -0.49
N HIS A 373 -3.04 20.41 -0.06
CA HIS A 373 -3.22 21.68 -0.77
C HIS A 373 -2.41 22.81 -0.14
N ILE A 374 -1.11 22.55 0.12
CA ILE A 374 -0.24 23.49 0.86
C ILE A 374 -0.11 24.87 0.19
N ILE A 375 -0.16 24.93 -1.15
CA ILE A 375 -0.14 26.21 -1.88
C ILE A 375 -1.41 27.01 -1.60
N PHE A 376 -2.57 26.37 -1.69
CA PHE A 376 -3.84 27.03 -1.39
C PHE A 376 -3.88 27.51 0.06
N LEU A 377 -3.45 26.67 1.01
CA LEU A 377 -3.35 27.04 2.41
C LEU A 377 -2.41 28.24 2.63
N SER A 378 -1.27 28.26 1.96
CA SER A 378 -0.30 29.37 2.02
C SER A 378 -0.89 30.67 1.46
N LEU A 379 -1.64 30.59 0.36
CA LEU A 379 -2.33 31.74 -0.24
C LEU A 379 -3.44 32.26 0.66
N CYS A 380 -4.24 31.37 1.27
CA CYS A 380 -5.23 31.75 2.27
C CYS A 380 -4.58 32.42 3.49
N GLY A 381 -3.47 31.86 3.98
CA GLY A 381 -2.70 32.44 5.08
C GLY A 381 -2.18 33.83 4.75
N LEU A 382 -1.60 34.01 3.56
CA LEU A 382 -1.14 35.30 3.05
C LEU A 382 -2.30 36.31 2.95
N PHE A 383 -3.44 35.88 2.41
CA PHE A 383 -4.64 36.71 2.31
C PHE A 383 -5.14 37.17 3.69
N PHE A 384 -5.24 36.26 4.67
CA PHE A 384 -5.62 36.62 6.04
C PHE A 384 -4.60 37.57 6.68
N ALA A 385 -3.30 37.35 6.46
CA ALA A 385 -2.25 38.24 6.95
C ALA A 385 -2.38 39.67 6.37
N ILE A 386 -2.69 39.80 5.08
CA ILE A 386 -2.92 41.10 4.42
C ILE A 386 -4.17 41.78 4.99
N VAL A 387 -5.28 41.06 5.15
CA VAL A 387 -6.54 41.61 5.68
C VAL A 387 -6.39 42.07 7.13
N ILE A 388 -5.81 41.23 7.98
CA ILE A 388 -5.58 41.54 9.40
C ILE A 388 -4.57 42.69 9.52
N GLY A 389 -3.45 42.61 8.81
CA GLY A 389 -2.42 43.66 8.79
C GLY A 389 -2.97 45.01 8.33
N SER A 390 -3.76 45.03 7.26
CA SER A 390 -4.41 46.25 6.75
C SER A 390 -5.43 46.80 7.75
N SER A 391 -6.23 45.94 8.37
CA SER A 391 -7.21 46.34 9.38
C SER A 391 -6.54 46.96 10.61
N VAL A 392 -5.48 46.33 11.11
CA VAL A 392 -4.68 46.84 12.24
C VAL A 392 -4.01 48.17 11.88
N TYR A 393 -3.45 48.29 10.68
CA TYR A 393 -2.87 49.54 10.18
C TYR A 393 -3.89 50.68 10.13
N VAL A 394 -5.11 50.43 9.63
CA VAL A 394 -6.18 51.44 9.59
C VAL A 394 -6.62 51.83 11.00
N LEU A 395 -6.73 50.89 11.93
CA LEU A 395 -7.07 51.19 13.33
C LEU A 395 -5.99 52.02 14.03
N LEU A 396 -4.72 51.65 13.88
CA LEU A 396 -3.59 52.36 14.46
C LEU A 396 -3.41 53.76 13.86
N SER A 397 -3.53 53.90 12.54
CA SER A 397 -3.44 55.20 11.86
C SER A 397 -4.58 56.14 12.30
N ARG A 398 -5.82 55.64 12.41
CA ARG A 398 -6.94 56.40 12.99
C ARG A 398 -6.68 56.82 14.43
N HIS A 399 -6.10 55.94 15.24
CA HIS A 399 -5.78 56.26 16.64
C HIS A 399 -4.66 57.31 16.74
N ALA A 400 -3.62 57.22 15.91
CA ALA A 400 -2.54 58.21 15.83
C ALA A 400 -3.07 59.59 15.39
N ALA A 401 -3.93 59.63 14.38
CA ALA A 401 -4.57 60.87 13.91
C ALA A 401 -5.40 61.54 15.01
N LYS A 402 -6.17 60.76 15.80
CA LYS A 402 -6.90 61.28 16.97
C LYS A 402 -5.98 61.86 18.03
N ARG A 403 -4.82 61.23 18.29
CA ARG A 403 -3.83 61.75 19.25
C ARG A 403 -3.22 63.07 18.78
N LEU A 404 -2.83 63.15 17.51
CA LEU A 404 -2.25 64.36 16.92
C LEU A 404 -3.25 65.53 16.90
N ALA A 405 -4.52 65.27 16.58
CA ALA A 405 -5.57 66.27 16.65
C ALA A 405 -5.78 66.79 18.10
N ASN A 406 -5.74 65.89 19.09
CA ASN A 406 -5.87 66.28 20.50
C ASN A 406 -4.63 67.02 21.04
N SER A 407 -3.43 66.76 20.51
CA SER A 407 -2.22 67.52 20.89
C SER A 407 -2.11 68.87 20.21
N ALA A 408 -2.71 69.07 19.04
CA ALA A 408 -2.73 70.35 18.32
C ALA A 408 -3.78 71.35 18.86
N ASN A 409 -4.75 70.87 19.65
CA ASN A 409 -5.77 71.67 20.33
C ASN A 409 -5.40 72.06 21.79
N LYS A 410 -4.15 71.84 22.17
CA LYS A 410 -3.51 72.43 23.36
C LYS A 410 -2.50 73.44 22.90
#